data_AF-F3FXB6-F1
#
_entry.id   AF-F3FXB6-F1
#
_cell.length_a   1.000
_cell.length_b   1.000
_cell.length_c   1.000
_cell.angle_alpha   90.00
_cell.angle_beta   90.00
_cell.angle_gamma   90.00
#
_symmetry.space_group_name_H-M   'P 1'
#
loop_
_entity.id
_entity.type
_entity.pdbx_description
1 polymer ?
#
loop_
_entity_poly.entity_id
_entity_poly.type
_entity_poly.pdbx_seq_one_letter_code
_entity_poly.pdbx_strand_id
1 'polypeptide(L)' 'FLIGPVAMAFIAAIKLLNWENPIHREQSLPWGEYNFVTVDRKRLMIITHRTDVTLGFEARFQHEVLFNKYL' A
#
# COMPACT_ATOMS: atom_id res chain seq x y z
N PHE A 1 4.84 6.68 39.54
CA PHE A 1 5.63 5.93 38.52
C PHE A 1 4.81 5.54 37.28
N LEU A 2 3.51 5.18 37.40
CA LEU A 2 2.70 4.70 36.27
C LEU A 2 2.00 5.78 35.40
N ILE A 3 1.91 7.04 35.85
CA ILE A 3 1.15 8.09 35.14
C ILE A 3 1.77 8.44 33.78
N GLY A 4 3.11 8.50 33.70
CA GLY A 4 3.82 8.88 32.47
C GLY A 4 3.65 7.87 31.32
N PRO A 5 3.97 6.58 31.51
CA PRO A 5 3.83 5.56 30.46
C PRO A 5 2.39 5.37 30.00
N VAL A 6 1.43 5.39 30.92
CA VAL A 6 0.01 5.24 30.60
C VAL A 6 -0.50 6.43 29.78
N ALA A 7 -0.13 7.66 30.15
CA ALA A 7 -0.49 8.85 29.38
C ALA A 7 0.08 8.81 27.96
N MET A 8 1.33 8.40 27.78
CA MET A 8 1.94 8.27 26.44
C MET A 8 1.22 7.23 25.57
N ALA A 9 0.84 6.08 26.14
CA ALA A 9 0.10 5.05 25.42
C ALA A 9 -1.27 5.56 24.96
N PHE A 10 -1.99 6.30 25.81
CA PHE A 10 -3.27 6.91 25.45
C PHE A 10 -3.15 7.95 24.34
N ILE A 11 -2.14 8.82 24.40
CA ILE A 11 -1.90 9.82 23.36
C ILE A 11 -1.58 9.15 22.01
N ALA A 12 -0.75 8.11 22.01
CA ALA A 12 -0.44 7.35 20.80
C ALA A 12 -1.69 6.66 20.22
N ALA A 13 -2.52 6.06 21.05
CA ALA A 13 -3.76 5.42 20.63
C ALA A 13 -4.74 6.42 19.99
N ILE A 14 -4.95 7.59 20.62
CA ILE A 14 -5.80 8.64 20.06
C ILE A 14 -5.25 9.13 18.71
N LYS A 15 -3.94 9.31 18.61
CA LYS A 15 -3.29 9.75 17.35
C LYS A 15 -3.45 8.72 16.24
N LEU A 16 -3.40 7.43 16.55
CA LEU A 16 -3.62 6.35 15.59
C LEU A 16 -5.09 6.22 15.17
N LEU A 17 -6.02 6.37 16.12
CA LEU A 17 -7.46 6.34 15.82
C LEU A 17 -7.89 7.52 14.94
N ASN A 18 -7.27 8.70 15.14
CA ASN A 18 -7.50 9.89 14.32
C ASN A 18 -6.56 9.98 13.11
N TRP A 19 -5.75 8.95 12.83
CA TRP A 19 -4.88 8.94 11.68
C TRP A 19 -5.72 8.81 10.41
N GLU A 20 -5.94 9.92 9.73
CA GLU A 20 -6.43 9.88 8.36
C GLU A 20 -5.35 9.24 7.51
N ASN A 21 -5.72 8.30 6.63
CA ASN A 21 -4.80 7.68 5.70
C ASN A 21 -4.79 8.49 4.41
N PRO A 22 -3.90 9.50 4.26
CA PRO A 22 -3.81 10.23 3.00
C PRO A 22 -3.44 9.24 1.90
N ILE A 23 -4.33 9.12 0.91
CA ILE A 23 -4.07 8.30 -0.27
C ILE A 23 -3.01 9.07 -1.09
N HIS A 24 -1.75 8.74 -0.87
CA HIS A 24 -0.67 9.21 -1.70
C HIS A 24 -0.84 8.58 -3.08
N ARG A 25 -1.25 9.40 -4.05
CA ARG A 25 -1.21 9.01 -5.46
C ARG A 25 0.23 9.16 -5.93
N GLU A 26 1.00 8.09 -5.76
CA GLU A 26 2.28 7.92 -6.42
C GLU A 26 2.04 7.97 -7.94
N GLN A 27 2.75 8.86 -8.64
CA GLN A 27 2.69 8.89 -10.10
C GLN A 27 3.52 7.72 -10.63
N SER A 28 2.90 6.85 -11.44
CA SER A 28 3.60 5.73 -12.06
C SER A 28 4.62 6.24 -13.08
N LEU A 29 5.71 5.51 -13.23
CA LEU A 29 6.72 5.76 -14.26
C LEU A 29 6.20 5.34 -15.64
N PRO A 30 6.85 5.77 -16.73
CA PRO A 30 6.56 5.28 -18.08
C PRO A 30 6.66 3.75 -18.17
N TRP A 31 5.79 3.14 -18.98
CA TRP A 31 5.71 1.67 -19.13
C TRP A 31 7.03 1.00 -19.52
N GLY A 32 7.89 1.70 -20.27
CA GLY A 32 9.21 1.19 -20.70
C GLY A 32 10.25 1.09 -19.59
N GLU A 33 9.99 1.61 -18.39
CA GLU A 33 10.90 1.52 -17.24
C GLU A 33 10.65 0.30 -16.34
N TYR A 34 9.58 -0.47 -16.60
CA TYR A 34 9.26 -1.68 -15.85
C TYR A 34 9.85 -2.92 -16.54
N ASN A 35 10.56 -3.76 -15.80
CA ASN A 35 11.19 -4.96 -16.33
C ASN A 35 10.17 -6.10 -16.51
N PHE A 36 9.28 -6.27 -15.53
CA PHE A 36 8.21 -7.27 -15.57
C PHE A 36 7.06 -6.88 -14.64
N VAL A 37 5.89 -7.46 -14.91
CA VAL A 37 4.68 -7.27 -14.10
C VAL A 37 4.19 -8.65 -13.66
N THR A 38 3.98 -8.82 -12.37
CA THR A 38 3.37 -10.03 -11.80
C THR A 38 1.90 -9.78 -11.54
N VAL A 39 1.05 -10.64 -12.08
CA VAL A 39 -0.40 -10.60 -11.88
C VAL A 39 -0.80 -11.81 -11.03
N ASP A 40 -1.12 -11.58 -9.76
CA ASP A 40 -1.70 -12.61 -8.88
C ASP A 40 -3.21 -12.46 -8.84
N ARG A 41 -3.91 -13.30 -9.60
CA ARG A 41 -5.38 -13.35 -9.63
C ARG A 41 -5.98 -13.88 -8.33
N LYS A 42 -5.28 -14.75 -7.60
CA LYS A 42 -5.81 -15.34 -6.36
C LYS A 42 -5.86 -14.32 -5.22
N ARG A 43 -4.89 -13.39 -5.20
CA ARG A 43 -4.81 -12.30 -4.20
C ARG A 43 -5.32 -10.96 -4.72
N LEU A 44 -5.75 -10.90 -5.99
CA LEU A 44 -6.19 -9.69 -6.69
C LEU A 44 -5.12 -8.60 -6.63
N MET A 45 -3.90 -8.94 -7.06
CA MET A 45 -2.74 -8.09 -6.91
C MET A 45 -1.97 -7.95 -8.22
N ILE A 46 -1.56 -6.72 -8.53
CA ILE A 46 -0.67 -6.40 -9.64
C ILE A 46 0.59 -5.78 -9.05
N ILE A 47 1.74 -6.39 -9.33
CA ILE A 47 3.04 -5.96 -8.83
C ILE A 47 3.90 -5.59 -10.03
N THR A 48 4.29 -4.33 -10.12
CA THR A 48 5.29 -3.87 -11.09
C THR A 48 6.69 -4.08 -10.53
N HIS A 49 7.66 -4.47 -11.36
CA HIS A 49 9.05 -4.63 -10.93
C HIS A 49 9.96 -3.69 -11.71
N ARG A 50 10.70 -2.85 -10.98
CA ARG A 50 11.57 -1.79 -11.54
C ARG A 50 13.06 -2.08 -11.36
N THR A 51 13.47 -2.55 -10.17
CA THR A 51 14.84 -2.96 -9.83
C THR A 51 14.81 -4.36 -9.19
N ASP A 52 15.96 -5.00 -8.98
CA ASP A 52 16.07 -6.39 -8.46
C ASP A 52 15.37 -6.62 -7.11
N VAL A 53 15.05 -5.55 -6.38
CA VAL A 53 14.23 -5.60 -5.17
C VAL A 53 12.84 -5.10 -5.55
N THR A 54 11.79 -5.85 -5.18
CA THR A 54 10.36 -5.57 -5.32
C THR A 54 9.94 -4.24 -4.65
N LEU A 55 10.45 -3.12 -5.14
CA LEU A 55 10.15 -1.76 -4.73
C LEU A 55 9.03 -1.16 -5.60
N GLY A 56 8.41 -1.96 -6.47
CA GLY A 56 7.38 -1.44 -7.34
C GLY A 56 6.00 -1.45 -6.70
N PHE A 57 5.18 -0.57 -7.24
CA PHE A 57 3.78 -0.33 -6.91
C PHE A 57 2.99 -1.64 -6.75
N GLU A 58 2.53 -1.92 -5.53
CA GLU A 58 1.62 -3.03 -5.21
C GLU A 58 0.18 -2.51 -5.29
N ALA A 59 -0.47 -2.74 -6.44
CA ALA A 59 -1.90 -2.47 -6.56
C ALA A 59 -2.66 -3.71 -6.08
N ARG A 60 -3.18 -3.66 -4.86
CA ARG A 60 -4.09 -4.67 -4.34
C ARG A 60 -5.54 -4.20 -4.49
N PHE A 61 -6.35 -5.01 -5.14
CA PHE A 61 -7.74 -4.70 -5.44
C PHE A 61 -8.67 -5.39 -4.45
N GLN A 62 -9.71 -4.67 -4.00
CA GLN A 62 -10.71 -5.22 -3.08
C GLN A 62 -11.72 -6.14 -3.79
N HIS A 63 -11.91 -5.96 -5.10
CA HIS A 63 -12.93 -6.66 -5.88
C HIS A 63 -12.37 -7.13 -7.21
N GLU A 64 -12.78 -8.33 -7.62
CA GLU A 64 -12.38 -8.96 -8.88
C GLU A 64 -12.87 -8.15 -10.09
N VAL A 65 -14.05 -7.53 -10.01
CA VAL A 65 -14.59 -6.65 -11.05
C VAL A 65 -13.65 -5.47 -11.31
N LEU A 66 -13.12 -4.87 -10.23
CA LEU A 66 -12.18 -3.76 -10.35
C LEU A 66 -10.85 -4.27 -10.92
N PHE A 67 -10.35 -5.39 -10.43
CA PHE A 67 -9.13 -6.03 -10.91
C PHE A 67 -9.16 -6.31 -12.42
N ASN A 68 -10.24 -6.91 -12.92
CA ASN A 68 -10.41 -7.24 -14.34
C ASN A 68 -10.52 -6.03 -15.26
N LYS A 69 -10.81 -4.83 -14.71
CA LYS A 69 -10.80 -3.59 -15.49
C LYS A 69 -9.38 -3.10 -15.79
N TYR A 70 -8.41 -3.47 -14.98
CA TYR A 70 -7.00 -3.05 -15.10
C TYR A 70 -6.11 -4.12 -15.74
N LEU A 71 -6.68 -5.27 -16.09
CA LEU A 71 -6.01 -6.35 -16.81
C LEU A 71 -6.34 -6.28 -18.30
#